data_AF-A0A6G3XHI4-F1
#
_entry.id   AF-A0A6G3XHI4-F1
#
_cell.length_a   1.000
_cell.length_b   1.000
_cell.length_c   1.000
_cell.angle_alpha   90.00
_cell.angle_beta   90.00
_cell.angle_gamma   90.00
#
_symmetry.space_group_name_H-M   'P 1'
#
loop_
_entity.id
_entity.type
_entity.pdbx_description
1 polymer ?
#
loop_
_entity_poly.entity_id
_entity_poly.type
_entity_poly.pdbx_seq_one_letter_code
_entity_poly.pdbx_strand_id
1 'polypeptide(L)'
;LRPTHGQDCRLLLAYEREQAEARTAELVRRLDEGPLGPGWPHLDRASVAEAAREHTGPHTVVVLDGDPGTAMLRETTARLAGAGAAAGIHLICLAETPASSPTSPVAAT
;
A
#
# COMPACT_ATOMS: atom_id res chain seq x y z
N LEU A 1 -8.35 15.57 -13.32
CA LEU A 1 -9.18 16.13 -12.24
C LEU A 1 -8.23 16.69 -11.17
N ARG A 2 -8.22 18.02 -10.94
CA ARG A 2 -7.55 18.62 -9.78
C ARG A 2 -8.62 18.80 -8.69
N PRO A 3 -8.43 18.30 -7.46
CA PRO A 3 -9.42 18.48 -6.41
C PRO A 3 -9.62 19.97 -6.11
N THR A 4 -10.88 20.40 -5.96
CA THR A 4 -11.25 21.73 -5.47
C THR A 4 -11.46 21.70 -3.95
N HIS A 5 -11.36 22.87 -3.31
CA HIS A 5 -11.41 23.04 -1.85
C HIS A 5 -12.68 22.42 -1.24
N GLY A 6 -12.54 21.58 -0.21
CA GLY A 6 -13.66 20.95 0.50
C GLY A 6 -14.02 19.52 0.06
N GLN A 7 -13.32 18.94 -0.92
CA GLN A 7 -13.31 17.48 -1.08
C GLN A 7 -12.34 16.87 -0.05
N ASP A 8 -12.63 15.67 0.45
CA ASP A 8 -11.65 14.85 1.16
C ASP A 8 -10.55 14.45 0.16
N CYS A 9 -9.62 15.38 -0.08
CA CYS A 9 -8.48 15.24 -0.96
C CYS A 9 -7.50 14.21 -0.39
N ARG A 10 -7.89 12.93 -0.34
CA ARG A 10 -7.02 11.82 0.05
C ARG A 10 -6.16 11.32 -1.12
N LEU A 11 -6.16 12.03 -2.25
CA LEU A 11 -5.17 11.82 -3.29
C LEU A 11 -3.82 12.36 -2.80
N LEU A 12 -3.13 11.53 -2.04
CA LEU A 12 -1.78 11.79 -1.56
C LEU A 12 -0.82 11.36 -2.66
N LEU A 13 -0.21 12.34 -3.31
CA LEU A 13 0.77 12.10 -4.36
C LEU A 13 2.16 12.08 -3.71
N ALA A 14 2.97 11.09 -4.07
CA ALA A 14 4.37 10.96 -3.66
C ALA A 14 5.25 11.03 -4.90
N TYR A 15 5.40 12.24 -5.45
CA TYR A 15 6.21 12.47 -6.65
C TYR A 15 7.71 12.45 -6.34
N GLU A 16 8.07 12.74 -5.09
CA GLU A 16 9.44 12.79 -4.61
C GLU A 16 9.67 11.82 -3.45
N ARG A 17 10.93 11.42 -3.24
CA ARG A 17 11.30 10.45 -2.20
C ARG A 17 10.88 10.87 -0.80
N GLU A 18 11.08 12.13 -0.43
CA GLU A 18 10.67 12.64 0.89
C GLU A 18 9.16 12.55 1.09
N GLN A 19 8.38 12.78 0.02
CA GLN A 19 6.94 12.60 0.05
C GLN A 19 6.59 11.12 0.22
N ALA A 20 7.27 10.21 -0.49
CA ALA A 20 7.07 8.77 -0.33
C ALA A 20 7.34 8.31 1.10
N GLU A 21 8.41 8.80 1.72
CA GLU A 21 8.75 8.52 3.13
C GLU A 21 7.67 9.03 4.08
N ALA A 22 7.25 10.29 3.93
CA ALA A 22 6.21 10.87 4.76
C ALA A 22 4.87 10.13 4.63
N ARG A 23 4.47 9.74 3.40
CA ARG A 23 3.21 9.05 3.15
C ARG A 23 3.21 7.61 3.64
N THR A 24 4.29 6.88 3.41
CA THR A 24 4.39 5.51 3.90
C THR A 24 4.50 5.46 5.42
N ALA A 25 5.17 6.43 6.06
CA ALA A 25 5.20 6.57 7.51
C ALA A 25 3.81 6.85 8.12
N GLU A 26 3.01 7.72 7.49
CA GLU A 26 1.62 7.97 7.90
C GLU A 26 0.77 6.69 7.87
N LEU A 27 0.94 5.88 6.82
CA LEU A 27 0.22 4.62 6.65
C LEU A 27 0.67 3.55 7.64
N VAL A 28 1.97 3.46 7.91
CA VAL A 28 2.49 2.53 8.93
C VAL A 28 2.00 2.92 10.32
N ARG A 29 1.97 4.22 10.65
CA ARG A 29 1.40 4.67 11.93
C ARG A 29 -0.06 4.23 12.07
N ARG A 30 -0.86 4.32 11.00
CA ARG A 30 -2.24 3.82 11.01
C ARG A 30 -2.33 2.30 11.19
N LEU A 31 -1.40 1.55 10.62
CA LEU A 31 -1.33 0.09 10.80
C LEU A 31 -0.99 -0.25 12.25
N ASP A 32 -0.01 0.44 12.83
CA ASP A 32 0.43 0.23 14.21
C ASP A 32 -0.63 0.68 15.24
N GLU A 33 -1.43 1.69 14.91
CA GLU A 33 -2.62 2.13 15.67
C GLU A 33 -3.87 1.26 15.41
N GLY A 34 -3.78 0.33 14.45
CA GLY A 34 -4.88 -0.52 14.01
C GLY A 34 -5.15 -1.70 14.96
N PRO A 35 -6.11 -2.58 14.60
CA PRO A 35 -6.57 -3.66 15.47
C PRO A 35 -5.49 -4.69 15.83
N LEU A 36 -4.43 -4.82 15.01
CA LEU A 36 -3.31 -5.71 15.28
C LEU A 36 -2.25 -5.10 16.22
N GLY A 37 -2.27 -3.79 16.41
CA GLY A 37 -1.26 -3.05 17.17
C GLY A 37 0.16 -3.16 16.60
N PRO A 38 1.19 -2.66 17.31
CA PRO A 38 2.58 -2.72 16.86
C PRO A 38 3.19 -4.14 16.88
N GLY A 39 2.51 -5.10 17.52
CA GLY A 39 2.95 -6.50 17.64
C GLY A 39 2.63 -7.36 16.42
N TRP A 40 1.95 -6.81 15.41
CA TRP A 40 1.55 -7.53 14.20
C TRP A 40 2.67 -8.29 13.47
N PRO A 41 3.96 -7.87 13.47
CA PRO A 41 5.01 -8.61 12.76
C PRO A 41 5.25 -10.03 13.31
N HIS A 42 4.75 -10.33 14.51
CA HIS A 42 4.84 -11.66 15.13
C HIS A 42 3.61 -12.53 14.89
N LEU A 43 2.56 -11.98 14.27
CA LEU A 43 1.33 -12.70 13.99
C LEU A 43 1.47 -13.55 12.73
N ASP A 44 0.69 -14.62 12.67
CA ASP A 44 0.60 -15.42 11.46
C ASP A 44 -0.30 -14.74 10.41
N ARG A 45 -0.19 -15.23 9.17
CA ARG A 45 -0.98 -14.69 8.04
C ARG A 45 -2.48 -14.89 8.22
N ALA A 46 -2.92 -15.91 8.95
CA ALA A 46 -4.32 -16.18 9.20
C ALA A 46 -4.94 -15.10 10.11
N SER A 47 -4.24 -14.72 11.17
CA SER A 47 -4.66 -13.67 12.11
C SER A 47 -4.78 -12.32 11.40
N VAL A 48 -3.81 -11.99 10.53
CA VAL A 48 -3.85 -10.77 9.72
C VAL A 48 -5.04 -10.79 8.74
N ALA A 49 -5.30 -11.94 8.11
CA ALA A 49 -6.42 -12.08 7.18
C ALA A 49 -7.78 -11.96 7.88
N GLU A 50 -7.93 -12.48 9.09
CA GLU A 50 -9.16 -12.33 9.86
C GLU A 50 -9.41 -10.87 10.23
N ALA A 51 -8.40 -10.17 10.79
CA ALA A 51 -8.51 -8.75 11.09
C ALA A 51 -8.82 -7.90 9.84
N ALA A 52 -8.29 -8.28 8.67
CA ALA A 52 -8.62 -7.62 7.41
C ALA A 52 -10.09 -7.81 6.99
N ARG A 53 -10.70 -8.96 7.29
CA ARG A 53 -12.13 -9.22 7.01
C ARG A 53 -13.05 -8.47 7.96
N GLU A 54 -12.60 -8.24 9.19
CA GLU A 54 -13.33 -7.50 10.22
C GLU A 54 -13.23 -5.97 10.05
N HIS A 55 -12.38 -5.48 9.14
CA HIS A 55 -12.21 -4.04 8.92
C HIS A 55 -13.49 -3.40 8.35
N THR A 56 -14.12 -2.51 9.12
CA THR A 56 -15.32 -1.76 8.72
C THR A 56 -15.07 -0.28 8.43
N GLY A 57 -13.81 0.16 8.48
CA GLY A 57 -13.42 1.57 8.33
C GLY A 57 -13.22 2.03 6.88
N PRO A 58 -12.76 3.29 6.67
CA PRO A 58 -12.42 3.78 5.34
C PRO A 58 -11.28 2.97 4.73
N HIS A 59 -11.32 2.81 3.41
CA HIS A 59 -10.30 2.09 2.66
C HIS A 59 -9.32 3.09 2.01
N THR A 60 -8.06 2.69 1.89
CA THR A 60 -6.99 3.45 1.24
C THR A 60 -6.33 2.54 0.23
N VAL A 61 -6.35 2.93 -1.04
CA VAL A 61 -5.61 2.25 -2.11
C VAL A 61 -4.32 3.01 -2.34
N VAL A 62 -3.20 2.29 -2.30
CA VAL A 62 -1.86 2.80 -2.60
C VAL A 62 -1.41 2.18 -3.90
N VAL A 63 -1.24 3.00 -4.93
CA VAL A 63 -0.63 2.56 -6.20
C VAL A 63 0.86 2.83 -6.10
N LEU A 64 1.66 1.77 -6.15
CA LEU A 64 3.11 1.84 -6.17
C LEU A 64 3.59 1.57 -7.59
N ASP A 65 4.09 2.61 -8.26
CA ASP A 65 4.61 2.51 -9.62
C ASP A 65 6.10 2.09 -9.59
N GLY A 66 6.35 0.79 -9.55
CA GLY A 66 7.69 0.22 -9.54
C GLY A 66 8.41 0.29 -8.19
N ASP A 67 9.74 0.38 -8.26
CA ASP A 67 10.61 0.35 -7.08
C ASP A 67 10.59 1.69 -6.33
N PRO A 68 10.20 1.73 -5.04
CA PRO A 68 10.14 2.97 -4.26
C PRO A 68 11.53 3.53 -3.90
N GLY A 69 12.61 2.86 -4.30
CA GLY A 69 13.97 3.35 -4.21
C GLY A 69 14.74 2.76 -3.01
N THR A 70 14.68 3.44 -1.86
CA THR A 70 15.53 3.10 -0.70
C THR A 70 15.13 1.77 -0.06
N ALA A 71 16.08 1.09 0.59
CA ALA A 71 15.80 -0.15 1.32
C ALA A 71 14.71 0.05 2.40
N MET A 72 14.74 1.20 3.10
CA MET A 72 13.73 1.59 4.08
C MET A 72 12.34 1.68 3.45
N LEU A 73 12.21 2.33 2.30
CA LEU A 73 10.93 2.43 1.60
C LEU A 73 10.44 1.08 1.08
N ARG A 74 11.33 0.22 0.58
CA ARG A 74 10.99 -1.15 0.19
C ARG A 74 10.48 -1.98 1.37
N GLU A 75 11.14 -1.90 2.52
CA GLU A 75 10.71 -2.58 3.73
C GLU A 75 9.36 -2.05 4.23
N THR A 76 9.21 -0.73 4.25
CA THR A 76 7.97 -0.07 4.68
C THR A 76 6.79 -0.43 3.78
N THR A 77 6.99 -0.45 2.46
CA THR A 77 5.96 -0.87 1.50
C THR A 77 5.67 -2.37 1.59
N ALA A 78 6.67 -3.23 1.83
CA ALA A 78 6.47 -4.65 2.07
C ALA A 78 5.65 -4.91 3.34
N ARG A 79 5.90 -4.14 4.42
CA ARG A 79 5.11 -4.19 5.65
C ARG A 79 3.64 -3.85 5.39
N LEU A 80 3.40 -2.77 4.65
CA LEU A 80 2.04 -2.37 4.25
C LEU A 80 1.37 -3.41 3.34
N ALA A 81 2.09 -4.04 2.43
CA ALA A 81 1.55 -5.11 1.59
C ALA A 81 1.17 -6.36 2.41
N GLY A 82 1.94 -6.68 3.45
CA GLY A 82 1.72 -7.86 4.29
C GLY A 82 0.53 -7.74 5.25
N ALA A 83 0.34 -6.57 5.88
CA ALA A 83 -0.66 -6.40 6.93
C ALA A 83 -1.56 -5.17 6.80
N GLY A 84 -1.35 -4.32 5.80
CA GLY A 84 -2.11 -3.08 5.62
C GLY A 84 -3.62 -3.30 5.54
N ALA A 85 -4.07 -4.44 5.02
CA ALA A 85 -5.49 -4.77 4.88
C ALA A 85 -6.23 -4.78 6.23
N ALA A 86 -5.54 -5.15 7.34
CA ALA A 86 -6.10 -5.07 8.69
C ALA A 86 -6.38 -3.63 9.16
N ALA A 87 -5.83 -2.62 8.48
CA ALA A 87 -6.09 -1.19 8.71
C ALA A 87 -6.77 -0.52 7.49
N GLY A 88 -7.34 -1.32 6.58
CA GLY A 88 -7.99 -0.86 5.36
C GLY A 88 -7.05 -0.31 4.28
N ILE A 89 -5.76 -0.65 4.31
CA ILE A 89 -4.75 -0.18 3.36
C ILE A 89 -4.44 -1.31 2.37
N HIS A 90 -4.63 -1.05 1.08
CA HIS A 90 -4.41 -2.03 0.01
C HIS A 90 -3.40 -1.50 -0.99
N LEU A 91 -2.35 -2.28 -1.24
CA LEU A 91 -1.29 -1.93 -2.18
C LEU A 91 -1.56 -2.58 -3.54
N ILE A 92 -1.41 -1.78 -4.60
CA ILE A 92 -1.34 -2.24 -5.99
C ILE A 92 0.05 -1.86 -6.48
N CYS A 93 0.95 -2.84 -6.55
CA CYS A 93 2.30 -2.65 -7.06
C CYS A 93 2.30 -2.91 -8.57
N LEU A 94 2.56 -1.86 -9.35
CA LEU A 94 2.84 -1.99 -10.77
C LEU A 94 4.27 -2.48 -10.92
N ALA A 95 4.43 -3.65 -11.53
CA ALA A 95 5.73 -4.20 -11.87
C ALA A 95 5.70 -4.53 -13.35
N GLU A 96 6.70 -4.05 -14.10
CA GLU A 96 6.93 -4.53 -15.45
C GLU A 96 7.25 -6.03 -15.37
N THR A 97 6.33 -6.85 -15.88
CA THR A 97 6.51 -8.29 -15.98
C THR A 97 6.67 -8.61 -17.46
N PRO A 98 7.74 -9.32 -17.89
CA PRO A 98 7.82 -9.78 -19.28
C PRO A 98 6.58 -10.62 -19.60
N ALA A 99 6.11 -10.55 -20.85
CA ALA A 99 4.92 -11.27 -21.28
C ALA A 99 5.00 -12.74 -20.84
N SER A 100 4.01 -13.19 -20.06
CA SER A 100 4.01 -14.53 -19.46
C SER A 100 3.82 -15.65 -20.50
N SER A 101 3.46 -15.30 -21.75
CA SER A 101 3.43 -16.21 -22.89
C SER A 101 3.47 -15.45 -24.22
N PRO A 102 3.90 -16.08 -25.32
CA PRO A 102 3.80 -15.51 -26.68
C PRO A 102 2.35 -15.24 -27.13
N THR A 103 1.35 -15.77 -26.41
CA THR A 103 -0.09 -15.61 -26.73
C THR A 103 -0.70 -14.35 -26.12
N SER A 104 0.04 -13.62 -25.27
CA SER A 104 -0.41 -12.35 -24.67
C SER A 104 0.72 -11.30 -24.68
N PRO A 105 1.18 -10.84 -25.86
CA PRO A 105 2.25 -9.87 -25.95
C PRO A 105 1.78 -8.49 -25.46
N VAL A 106 2.45 -7.96 -24.43
CA VAL A 106 2.17 -6.65 -23.83
C VAL A 106 2.40 -5.48 -24.81
N ALA A 107 3.14 -5.71 -25.90
CA ALA A 107 3.55 -4.69 -26.86
C ALA A 107 2.60 -4.51 -28.07
N ALA A 108 1.44 -5.18 -28.11
CA ALA A 108 0.46 -5.01 -29.18
C ALA A 108 -0.65 -4.02 -28.74
N THR A 109 -0.33 -2.73 -28.76
CA THR A 109 -1.31 -1.63 -28.69
C THR A 109 -1.03 -0.62 -29.78
#